data_AF-A0A1T5FB37-F1
#
_entry.id   AF-A0A1T5FB37-F1
#
_cell.length_a   1.000
_cell.length_b   1.000
_cell.length_c   1.000
_cell.angle_alpha   90.00
_cell.angle_beta   90.00
_cell.angle_gamma   90.00
#
_symmetry.space_group_name_H-M   'P 1'
#
loop_
_entity.id
_entity.type
_entity.pdbx_description
1 polymer ?
#
loop_
_entity_poly.entity_id
_entity_poly.type
_entity_poly.pdbx_seq_one_letter_code
_entity_poly.pdbx_strand_id
1 'polypeptide(L)'
;MYEEVTVNGQKYLLVHAGLGEYSPEKRIEDYSLKNLVWDRADYNTQYFKDTIVITGHTPTQFIKGNPNPGRIYKHLNHIAIDCGCVMPGGRLAALCLETGEEFYSFK
;
A
#
# COMPACT_ATOMS: atom_id res chain seq x y z
N MET A 1 -1.07 3.09 -14.39
CA MET A 1 -1.71 2.23 -13.36
C MET A 1 -0.77 1.93 -12.19
N TYR A 2 0.41 2.55 -12.20
CA TYR A 2 1.29 2.70 -11.04
C TYR A 2 1.94 4.08 -11.19
N GLU A 3 2.53 4.59 -10.11
CA GLU A 3 3.38 5.78 -10.15
C GLU A 3 4.64 5.54 -9.33
N GLU A 4 5.78 6.00 -9.83
CA GLU A 4 7.05 5.99 -9.11
C GLU A 4 7.39 7.41 -8.69
N VAL A 5 7.60 7.61 -7.39
CA VAL A 5 7.86 8.93 -6.82
C VAL A 5 9.07 8.84 -5.91
N THR A 6 9.94 9.85 -5.95
CA THR A 6 11.02 10.01 -4.97
C THR A 6 10.78 11.28 -4.18
N VAL A 7 10.66 11.17 -2.86
CA VAL A 7 10.48 12.30 -1.95
C VAL A 7 11.59 12.24 -0.90
N ASN A 8 12.34 13.31 -0.71
CA ASN A 8 13.44 13.39 0.25
C ASN A 8 14.45 12.22 0.16
N GLY A 9 14.69 11.72 -1.06
CA GLY A 9 15.58 10.58 -1.31
C GLY A 9 14.98 9.19 -1.07
N GLN A 10 13.77 9.08 -0.52
CA GLN A 10 13.03 7.82 -0.38
C GLN A 10 12.24 7.54 -1.66
N LYS A 11 12.37 6.32 -2.19
CA LYS A 11 11.60 5.82 -3.33
C LYS A 11 10.27 5.25 -2.89
N TYR A 12 9.22 5.60 -3.60
CA TYR A 12 7.87 5.07 -3.42
C TYR A 12 7.35 4.51 -4.74
N LEU A 13 6.73 3.35 -4.66
CA LEU A 13 5.94 2.77 -5.74
C LEU A 13 4.47 2.77 -5.32
N LEU A 14 3.63 3.53 -6.01
CA LEU A 14 2.20 3.63 -5.74
C LEU A 14 1.47 2.70 -6.71
N VAL A 15 0.76 1.70 -6.19
CA VAL A 15 -0.05 0.77 -6.98
C VAL A 15 -1.43 0.61 -6.33
N HIS A 16 -2.49 0.41 -7.12
CA HIS A 16 -3.84 0.32 -6.55
C HIS A 16 -3.97 -0.88 -5.59
N ALA A 17 -3.54 -2.08 -6.00
CA ALA A 17 -3.75 -3.31 -5.23
C ALA A 17 -2.49 -3.97 -4.68
N GLY A 18 -1.51 -4.23 -5.54
CA GLY A 18 -0.31 -4.96 -5.16
C GLY A 18 0.49 -5.40 -6.38
N LEU A 19 1.41 -6.34 -6.15
CA LEU A 19 2.22 -6.97 -7.18
C LEU A 19 1.88 -8.47 -7.21
N GLY A 20 0.76 -8.80 -7.86
CA GLY A 20 0.36 -10.19 -8.05
C GLY A 20 1.48 -11.02 -8.67
N GLU A 21 1.74 -12.21 -8.10
CA GLU A 21 2.86 -13.08 -8.49
C GLU A 21 4.21 -12.35 -8.43
N TYR A 22 4.41 -11.61 -7.34
CA TYR A 22 5.64 -10.86 -7.09
C TYR A 22 6.88 -11.73 -7.32
N SER A 23 7.85 -11.16 -8.02
CA SER A 23 9.19 -11.71 -8.17
C SER A 23 10.20 -10.56 -8.17
N PRO A 24 11.35 -10.70 -7.48
CA PRO A 24 12.42 -9.70 -7.51
C PRO A 24 13.04 -9.53 -8.90
N GLU A 25 12.88 -10.52 -9.78
CA GLU A 25 13.38 -10.49 -11.15
C GLU A 25 12.45 -9.75 -12.13
N LYS A 26 11.19 -9.50 -11.73
CA LYS A 26 10.21 -8.77 -12.56
C LYS A 26 10.38 -7.27 -12.33
N ARG A 27 10.50 -6.52 -13.42
CA ARG A 27 10.39 -5.05 -13.37
C ARG A 27 8.93 -4.65 -13.26
N ILE A 28 8.64 -3.42 -12.85
CA ILE A 28 7.26 -2.96 -12.65
C ILE A 28 6.45 -2.99 -13.96
N GLU A 29 7.09 -2.80 -15.11
CA GLU A 29 6.48 -2.83 -16.43
C GLU A 29 6.09 -4.24 -16.88
N ASP A 30 6.64 -5.27 -16.24
CA ASP A 30 6.37 -6.67 -16.58
C ASP A 30 5.08 -7.17 -15.88
N TYR A 31 4.50 -6.38 -14.97
CA TYR A 31 3.24 -6.72 -14.29
C TYR A 31 2.02 -6.36 -15.15
N SER A 32 1.07 -7.28 -15.22
CA SER A 32 -0.18 -7.05 -15.95
C SER A 32 -1.11 -6.09 -15.21
N LEU A 33 -2.09 -5.55 -15.94
CA LEU A 33 -3.17 -4.75 -15.36
C LEU A 33 -3.87 -5.47 -14.20
N LYS A 34 -4.11 -6.78 -14.37
CA LYS A 34 -4.71 -7.63 -13.34
C LYS A 34 -3.85 -7.65 -12.08
N ASN A 35 -2.53 -7.78 -12.22
CA ASN A 35 -1.63 -7.83 -11.07
C ASN A 35 -1.65 -6.51 -10.29
N LEU A 36 -1.63 -5.38 -10.98
CA LEU A 36 -1.56 -4.06 -10.34
C LEU A 36 -2.87 -3.62 -9.68
N VAL A 37 -4.00 -4.17 -10.12
CA VAL A 37 -5.34 -3.66 -9.75
C VAL A 37 -6.24 -4.66 -9.05
N TRP A 38 -6.13 -5.97 -9.31
CA TRP A 38 -6.99 -6.97 -8.67
C TRP A 38 -6.26 -7.92 -7.72
N ASP A 39 -4.98 -8.18 -7.95
CA ASP A 39 -4.24 -9.08 -7.08
C ASP A 39 -3.84 -8.34 -5.80
N ARG A 40 -4.14 -8.95 -4.65
CA ARG A 40 -3.86 -8.36 -3.34
C ARG A 40 -2.37 -8.44 -3.03
N ALA A 41 -1.84 -7.39 -2.42
CA ALA A 41 -0.49 -7.41 -1.89
C ALA A 41 -0.31 -8.51 -0.82
N ASP A 42 0.83 -9.19 -0.87
CA ASP A 42 1.30 -10.08 0.18
C ASP A 42 2.14 -9.27 1.18
N TYR A 43 1.47 -8.82 2.24
CA TYR A 43 2.10 -8.01 3.28
C TYR A 43 3.14 -8.74 4.13
N ASN A 44 3.29 -10.08 3.99
CA ASN A 44 4.35 -10.84 4.66
C ASN A 44 5.66 -10.93 3.85
N THR A 45 5.63 -10.46 2.60
CA THR A 45 6.80 -10.45 1.72
C THR A 45 7.27 -9.01 1.53
N GLN A 46 8.51 -8.71 1.92
CA GLN A 46 9.13 -7.45 1.55
C GLN A 46 9.44 -7.46 0.05
N TYR A 47 8.75 -6.64 -0.74
CA TYR A 47 8.97 -6.59 -2.18
C TYR A 47 10.35 -6.01 -2.49
N PHE A 48 10.57 -4.74 -2.16
CA PHE A 48 11.83 -4.07 -2.47
C PHE A 48 12.53 -3.61 -1.20
N LYS A 49 13.85 -3.72 -1.17
CA LYS A 49 14.67 -3.32 -0.02
C LYS A 49 14.67 -1.80 0.18
N ASP A 50 14.78 -1.05 -0.91
CA ASP A 50 15.00 0.40 -0.89
C ASP A 50 13.79 1.22 -1.39
N THR A 51 12.67 0.55 -1.71
CA THR A 51 11.43 1.18 -2.20
C THR A 51 10.28 0.80 -1.29
N ILE A 52 9.49 1.81 -0.89
CA ILE A 52 8.25 1.62 -0.13
C ILE A 52 7.10 1.46 -1.13
N VAL A 53 6.31 0.39 -0.99
CA VAL A 53 5.15 0.13 -1.84
C VAL A 53 3.90 0.61 -1.13
N ILE A 54 3.20 1.56 -1.75
CA ILE A 54 1.95 2.12 -1.24
C ILE A 54 0.78 1.47 -1.97
N THR A 55 -0.13 0.86 -1.21
CA THR A 55 -1.26 0.10 -1.75
C THR A 55 -2.60 0.56 -1.17
N GLY A 56 -3.66 0.40 -1.96
CA GLY A 56 -5.04 0.41 -1.50
C GLY A 56 -5.64 -1.00 -1.61
N HIS A 57 -6.87 -1.06 -2.15
CA HIS A 57 -7.61 -2.26 -2.58
C HIS A 57 -8.01 -3.27 -1.49
N THR A 58 -7.09 -3.63 -0.60
CA THR A 58 -7.37 -4.44 0.57
C THR A 58 -7.53 -3.51 1.77
N PRO A 59 -8.78 -3.29 2.24
CA PRO A 59 -9.02 -2.57 3.48
C PRO A 59 -8.14 -3.10 4.61
N THR A 60 -7.52 -2.21 5.38
CA THR A 60 -6.57 -2.63 6.42
C THR A 60 -7.21 -3.50 7.50
N GLN A 61 -8.54 -3.47 7.63
CA GLN A 61 -9.32 -4.39 8.45
C GLN A 61 -9.19 -5.87 8.03
N PHE A 62 -8.89 -6.14 6.77
CA PHE A 62 -8.74 -7.49 6.22
C PHE A 62 -7.29 -7.98 6.18
N ILE A 63 -6.33 -7.14 6.57
CA ILE A 63 -4.93 -7.53 6.67
C ILE A 63 -4.77 -8.40 7.92
N LYS A 64 -4.44 -9.67 7.72
CA LYS A 64 -4.26 -10.65 8.80
C LYS A 64 -3.16 -10.17 9.76
N GLY A 65 -3.47 -10.12 11.06
CA GLY A 65 -2.51 -9.71 12.08
C GLY A 65 -2.31 -8.19 12.20
N ASN A 66 -3.09 -7.36 11.48
CA ASN A 66 -3.06 -5.92 11.67
C ASN A 66 -3.56 -5.54 13.08
N PRO A 67 -2.72 -4.95 13.96
CA PRO A 67 -3.13 -4.56 15.31
C PRO A 67 -4.06 -3.34 15.34
N ASN A 68 -4.18 -2.59 14.24
CA ASN A 68 -4.97 -1.36 14.17
C ASN A 68 -5.85 -1.31 12.90
N PRO A 69 -6.91 -2.13 12.82
CA PRO A 69 -7.87 -2.12 11.72
C PRO A 69 -8.45 -0.72 11.45
N GLY A 70 -8.56 -0.35 10.17
CA GLY A 70 -9.11 0.95 9.76
C GLY A 70 -8.14 2.14 9.96
N ARG A 71 -6.84 1.88 10.17
CA ARG A 71 -5.75 2.85 10.07
C ARG A 71 -4.73 2.44 9.02
N ILE A 72 -3.86 3.38 8.64
CA ILE A 72 -2.76 3.11 7.73
C ILE A 72 -1.91 2.01 8.35
N TYR A 73 -1.65 0.97 7.55
CA TYR A 73 -0.86 -0.18 7.97
C TYR A 73 0.53 -0.08 7.36
N LYS A 74 1.56 -0.19 8.19
CA LYS A 74 2.97 -0.10 7.78
C LYS A 74 3.72 -1.35 8.22
N HIS A 75 4.27 -2.10 7.28
CA HIS A 75 5.03 -3.32 7.58
C HIS A 75 5.88 -3.75 6.39
N LEU A 76 7.13 -4.18 6.60
CA LEU A 76 8.02 -4.72 5.55
C LEU A 76 8.08 -3.87 4.26
N ASN A 77 8.28 -2.56 4.40
CA ASN A 77 8.25 -1.58 3.29
C ASN A 77 6.91 -1.48 2.54
N HIS A 78 5.82 -1.97 3.10
CA HIS A 78 4.46 -1.68 2.63
C HIS A 78 3.84 -0.56 3.43
N ILE A 79 3.04 0.27 2.76
CA ILE A 79 2.10 1.19 3.37
C ILE A 79 0.73 0.97 2.72
N ALA A 80 -0.19 0.32 3.43
CA ALA A 80 -1.56 0.19 2.96
C ALA A 80 -2.41 1.37 3.48
N ILE A 81 -2.96 2.16 2.57
CA ILE A 81 -3.73 3.39 2.89
C ILE A 81 -5.25 3.22 2.76
N ASP A 82 -5.72 2.09 2.21
CA ASP A 82 -7.15 1.76 2.22
C ASP A 82 -7.61 1.42 3.64
N CYS A 83 -8.06 2.43 4.38
CA CYS A 83 -8.57 2.29 5.73
C CYS A 83 -10.07 1.93 5.78
N GLY A 84 -10.63 1.45 4.66
CA GLY A 84 -12.00 0.94 4.56
C GLY A 84 -13.05 2.01 4.89
N CYS A 85 -12.97 3.20 4.29
CA CYS A 85 -13.86 4.34 4.60
C CYS A 85 -15.37 3.98 4.61
N VAL A 86 -15.80 3.09 3.73
CA VAL A 86 -17.20 2.65 3.63
C VAL A 86 -17.60 1.58 4.66
N MET A 87 -16.64 1.05 5.43
CA MET A 87 -16.85 -0.03 6.38
C MET A 87 -17.05 0.49 7.82
N PRO A 88 -17.73 -0.27 8.70
CA PRO A 88 -17.74 0.01 10.13
C PRO A 88 -16.31 0.16 10.69
N GLY A 89 -16.08 1.21 11.49
CA GLY A 89 -14.77 1.51 12.09
C GLY A 89 -13.69 2.02 11.12
N GLY A 90 -13.93 1.99 9.81
CA GLY A 90 -12.99 2.51 8.81
C GLY A 90 -13.10 4.01 8.58
N ARG A 91 -12.17 4.59 7.82
CA ARG A 91 -12.09 6.03 7.56
C ARG A 91 -11.38 6.31 6.24
N LEU A 92 -11.55 7.49 5.67
CA LEU A 92 -10.67 7.96 4.60
C LEU A 92 -9.34 8.36 5.25
N ALA A 93 -8.23 7.98 4.62
CA ALA A 93 -6.90 8.31 5.09
C ALA A 93 -6.07 8.94 3.97
N ALA A 94 -5.14 9.81 4.35
CA ALA A 94 -4.11 10.34 3.48
C ALA A 94 -2.77 10.31 4.20
N LEU A 95 -1.68 10.09 3.46
CA LEU A 95 -0.32 10.13 3.96
C LEU A 95 0.44 11.23 3.22
N CYS A 96 1.00 12.19 3.96
CA CYS A 96 1.95 13.13 3.36
C CYS A 96 3.33 12.45 3.26
N LEU A 97 3.85 12.26 2.05
CA LEU A 97 5.12 11.59 1.84
C LEU A 97 6.33 12.43 2.30
N GLU A 98 6.21 13.76 2.27
CA GLU A 98 7.29 14.66 2.71
C GLU A 98 7.51 14.61 4.21
N THR A 99 6.43 14.56 5.01
CA THR A 99 6.47 14.64 6.47
C THR A 99 6.24 13.29 7.16
N GLY A 100 5.68 12.31 6.45
CA GLY A 100 5.21 11.04 7.01
C GLY A 100 3.90 11.15 7.82
N GLU A 101 3.28 12.33 7.87
CA GLU A 101 2.07 12.60 8.65
C GLU A 101 0.84 11.90 8.07
N GLU A 102 0.05 11.29 8.94
CA GLU A 102 -1.16 10.55 8.60
C GLU A 102 -2.40 11.38 8.94
N PHE A 103 -3.22 11.65 7.93
CA PHE A 103 -4.48 12.36 8.06
C PHE A 103 -5.62 11.37 7.94
N TYR A 104 -6.64 11.56 8.76
CA TYR A 104 -7.80 10.69 8.81
C TYR A 104 -9.07 11.54 8.80
N SER A 105 -10.04 11.19 7.96
CA SER A 105 -11.37 11.77 8.08
C SER A 105 -11.95 11.38 9.44
N PHE A 106 -12.51 12.35 10.15
CA PHE A 106 -13.32 12.07 11.33
C PHE A 106 -14.51 11.19 10.93
N LYS A 107 -14.78 10.14 11.71
CA LYS A 107 -16.07 9.46 11.74
C LYS A 107 -16.70 9.70 13.09
#